data_AF-A0A964LJE5-F1
#
_entry.id   AF-A0A964LJE5-F1
#
_cell.length_a   1.000
_cell.length_b   1.000
_cell.length_c   1.000
_cell.angle_alpha   90.00
_cell.angle_beta   90.00
_cell.angle_gamma   90.00
#
_symmetry.space_group_name_H-M   'P 1'
#
loop_
_entity.id
_entity.type
_entity.pdbx_description
1 polymer ?
#
loop_
_entity_poly.entity_id
_entity_poly.type
_entity_poly.pdbx_seq_one_letter_code
_entity_poly.pdbx_strand_id
1 'polypeptide(L)'
;MFTFLWGGLSHFDTSDMKPLAPDDIRSAFRPIQTTVPGTHIVEHWRRMARLAQHYSIIRKLHHSRFIHQPARASSLASIRGWKPPPG
;
A
#
# COMPACT_ATOMS: atom_id res chain seq x y z
N MET A 1 11.94 -6.29 6.76
CA MET A 1 12.25 -5.13 5.90
C MET A 1 12.19 -3.92 6.80
N PHE A 2 13.27 -3.16 6.91
CA PHE A 2 13.27 -1.89 7.64
C PHE A 2 13.36 -0.77 6.60
N THR A 3 12.36 0.10 6.59
CA THR A 3 12.26 1.24 5.67
C THR A 3 11.89 2.48 6.47
N PHE A 4 12.74 3.50 6.45
CA PHE A 4 12.45 4.78 7.08
C PHE A 4 11.76 5.70 6.06
N LEU A 5 10.50 6.05 6.33
CA LEU A 5 9.64 6.76 5.37
C LEU A 5 8.89 7.87 6.10
N TRP A 6 9.40 9.10 6.02
CA TRP A 6 8.76 10.26 6.64
C TRP A 6 7.39 10.58 6.02
N GLY A 7 7.29 10.45 4.69
CA GLY A 7 6.07 10.69 3.90
C GLY A 7 5.25 9.45 3.57
N GLY A 8 5.63 8.27 4.07
CA GLY A 8 5.00 7.00 3.72
C GLY A 8 5.63 6.29 2.52
N LEU A 9 5.11 5.11 2.23
CA LEU A 9 5.64 4.19 1.23
C LEU A 9 4.96 4.43 -0.12
N SER A 10 5.76 4.59 -1.18
CA SER A 10 5.23 4.72 -2.55
C SER A 10 4.43 3.46 -2.92
N HIS A 11 3.17 3.63 -3.30
CA HIS A 11 2.34 2.52 -3.77
C HIS A 11 2.85 1.96 -5.09
N PHE A 12 3.38 2.81 -5.97
CA PHE A 12 3.93 2.44 -7.28
C PHE A 12 5.13 1.53 -7.10
N ASP A 13 6.00 1.86 -6.15
CA ASP A 13 7.25 1.14 -5.92
C ASP A 13 7.09 -0.05 -4.98
N THR A 14 5.86 -0.51 -4.75
CA THR A 14 5.57 -1.63 -3.88
C THR A 14 4.52 -2.59 -4.41
N SER A 15 3.28 -2.14 -4.59
CA SER A 15 2.13 -3.02 -4.77
C SER A 15 1.11 -2.55 -5.82
N ASP A 16 1.25 -1.33 -6.36
CA ASP A 16 0.41 -0.76 -7.41
C ASP A 16 1.26 -0.07 -8.49
N MET A 17 2.08 -0.87 -9.16
CA MET A 17 3.04 -0.40 -10.16
C MET A 17 2.43 0.20 -11.43
N LYS A 18 1.12 0.03 -11.62
CA LYS A 18 0.38 0.42 -12.83
C LYS A 18 1.07 -0.04 -14.12
N PRO A 19 1.28 -1.36 -14.34
CA PRO A 19 2.09 -1.86 -15.45
C PRO A 19 1.56 -1.47 -16.85
N LEU A 20 0.27 -1.13 -16.94
CA LEU A 20 -0.41 -0.70 -18.17
C LEU A 20 -0.46 0.83 -18.36
N ALA A 21 0.02 1.61 -17.39
CA ALA A 21 0.10 3.06 -17.54
C ALA A 21 1.31 3.44 -18.43
N PRO A 22 1.29 4.65 -19.03
CA PRO A 22 2.44 5.24 -19.71
C PRO A 22 3.73 5.19 -18.87
N ASP A 23 4.89 5.19 -19.54
CA ASP A 23 6.21 5.04 -18.92
C ASP A 23 6.54 6.10 -17.86
N ASP A 24 6.03 7.31 -18.03
CA ASP A 24 6.17 8.43 -17.11
C ASP A 24 5.24 8.35 -15.89
N ILE A 25 4.26 7.43 -15.91
CA ILE A 25 3.30 7.24 -14.83
C ILE A 25 3.60 5.94 -14.06
N ARG A 26 3.96 4.85 -14.75
CA ARG A 26 4.17 3.55 -14.10
C ARG A 26 5.46 3.48 -13.30
N SER A 27 5.56 2.52 -12.38
CA SER A 27 6.80 2.29 -11.63
C SER A 27 7.94 1.90 -12.58
N ALA A 28 9.16 2.33 -12.25
CA ALA A 28 10.38 1.91 -12.94
C ALA A 28 10.77 0.45 -12.66
N PHE A 29 10.18 -0.19 -11.64
CA PHE A 29 10.50 -1.56 -11.25
C PHE A 29 9.66 -2.59 -11.99
N ARG A 30 10.13 -3.84 -12.03
CA ARG A 30 9.41 -4.93 -12.70
C ARG A 30 8.47 -5.69 -11.75
N PRO A 31 7.30 -6.11 -12.25
CA PRO A 31 6.35 -6.85 -11.43
C PRO A 31 6.82 -8.30 -11.29
N ILE A 32 6.64 -8.87 -10.10
CA ILE A 32 6.82 -10.29 -9.83
C ILE A 32 5.52 -10.87 -9.30
N GLN A 33 5.21 -12.10 -9.75
CA GLN A 33 4.08 -12.86 -9.24
C GLN A 33 4.32 -13.22 -7.77
N THR A 34 3.25 -13.14 -6.96
CA THR A 34 3.26 -13.63 -5.57
C THR A 34 2.73 -15.06 -5.46
N THR A 35 2.75 -15.63 -4.27
CA THR A 35 2.13 -16.94 -4.00
C THR A 35 0.61 -16.96 -4.14
N VAL A 36 -0.04 -15.78 -4.16
CA VAL A 36 -1.48 -15.66 -4.46
C VAL A 36 -1.64 -15.40 -5.96
N PRO A 37 -2.28 -16.32 -6.73
CA PRO A 37 -2.45 -16.16 -8.17
C PRO A 37 -3.08 -14.82 -8.56
N GLY A 38 -2.53 -14.17 -9.58
CA GLY A 38 -3.01 -12.88 -10.09
C GLY A 38 -2.55 -11.66 -9.30
N THR A 39 -1.86 -11.85 -8.16
CA THR A 39 -1.30 -10.74 -7.37
C THR A 39 0.18 -10.55 -7.71
N HIS A 40 0.53 -9.31 -8.07
CA HIS A 40 1.89 -8.88 -8.39
C HIS A 40 2.36 -7.76 -7.46
N ILE A 41 3.65 -7.77 -7.13
CA ILE A 41 4.35 -6.71 -6.39
C ILE A 41 5.70 -6.45 -7.05
N VAL A 42 6.45 -5.43 -6.62
CA VAL A 42 7.77 -5.12 -7.20
C VAL A 42 8.81 -6.22 -6.97
N GLU A 43 9.75 -6.37 -7.90
CA GLU A 43 10.82 -7.37 -7.87
C GLU A 43 11.73 -7.34 -6.64
N HIS A 44 11.81 -6.19 -5.96
CA HIS A 44 12.58 -6.00 -4.73
C HIS A 44 11.93 -6.69 -3.51
N TRP A 45 10.63 -7.00 -3.59
CA TRP A 45 9.84 -7.53 -2.48
C TRP A 45 9.75 -9.06 -2.48
N ARG A 46 10.80 -9.76 -2.89
CA ARG A 46 10.81 -11.23 -3.07
C ARG A 46 10.31 -12.02 -1.86
N ARG A 47 10.69 -11.63 -0.64
CA ARG A 47 10.21 -12.31 0.58
C ARG A 47 8.73 -12.03 0.85
N MET A 48 8.25 -10.83 0.54
CA MET A 48 6.82 -10.50 0.64
C MET A 48 6.02 -11.25 -0.43
N ALA A 49 6.56 -11.44 -1.64
CA ALA A 49 5.90 -12.22 -2.68
C ALA A 49 5.65 -13.67 -2.24
N ARG A 50 6.61 -14.26 -1.51
CA ARG A 50 6.49 -15.62 -0.93
C ARG A 50 5.52 -15.72 0.25
N LEU A 51 5.22 -14.60 0.90
CA LEU A 51 4.38 -14.56 2.09
C LEU A 51 2.99 -13.98 1.80
N ALA A 52 2.60 -13.82 0.52
CA ALA A 52 1.37 -13.15 0.15
C ALA A 52 0.10 -13.83 0.68
N GLN A 53 0.14 -15.15 0.95
CA GLN A 53 -0.97 -15.84 1.63
C GLN A 53 -1.18 -15.42 3.10
N HIS A 54 -0.25 -14.67 3.70
CA HIS A 54 -0.30 -14.26 5.11
C HIS A 54 -0.64 -12.78 5.30
N TYR A 55 -0.88 -12.02 4.24
CA TYR A 55 -1.27 -10.61 4.35
C TYR A 55 -2.29 -10.23 3.27
N SER A 56 -2.84 -9.03 3.42
CA SER A 56 -3.77 -8.45 2.45
C SER A 56 -3.24 -7.10 1.96
N ILE A 57 -3.50 -6.80 0.69
CA ILE A 57 -3.16 -5.51 0.07
C ILE A 57 -4.43 -4.66 0.01
N ILE A 58 -4.46 -3.56 0.76
CA ILE A 58 -5.55 -2.58 0.73
C ILE A 58 -5.20 -1.50 -0.29
N ARG A 59 -5.92 -1.44 -1.42
CA ARG A 59 -5.61 -0.50 -2.53
C ARG A 59 -6.23 0.89 -2.37
N LYS A 60 -7.24 1.03 -1.51
CA LYS A 60 -7.96 2.28 -1.30
C LYS A 60 -8.27 2.45 0.17
N LEU A 61 -8.01 3.65 0.67
CA LEU A 61 -8.37 4.11 2.01
C LEU A 61 -8.79 5.57 1.88
N HIS A 62 -9.86 5.95 2.58
CA HIS A 62 -10.38 7.30 2.56
C HIS A 62 -10.66 7.76 3.99
N HIS A 63 -10.44 9.06 4.25
CA HIS A 63 -10.75 9.73 5.51
C HIS A 63 -11.19 11.17 5.24
N SER A 64 -11.88 11.77 6.21
CA SER A 64 -12.36 13.16 6.14
C SER A 64 -11.38 14.20 6.70
N ARG A 65 -10.21 13.78 7.20
CA ARG A 65 -9.20 14.69 7.77
C ARG A 65 -8.38 15.38 6.68
N PHE A 66 -8.14 16.68 6.81
CA PHE A 66 -7.39 17.48 5.83
C PHE A 66 -5.90 17.63 6.15
N ILE A 67 -5.47 17.21 7.34
CA ILE A 67 -4.08 17.30 7.81
C ILE A 67 -3.49 15.90 7.89
N HIS A 68 -2.26 15.73 7.42
CA HIS A 68 -1.56 14.43 7.32
C HIS A 68 -1.45 13.70 8.68
N GLN A 69 -1.14 14.40 9.77
CA GLN A 69 -0.95 13.76 11.08
C GLN A 69 -2.27 13.20 11.67
N PRO A 70 -3.38 13.98 11.73
CA PRO A 70 -4.70 13.45 12.11
C PRO A 70 -5.23 12.38 11.15
N ALA A 71 -4.96 12.53 9.84
CA ALA A 71 -5.31 11.55 8.82
C ALA A 71 -4.73 10.18 9.15
N ARG A 72 -3.42 10.09 9.45
CA ARG A 72 -2.75 8.84 9.83
C ARG A 72 -3.48 8.11 10.98
N ALA A 73 -3.81 8.84 12.04
CA ALA A 73 -4.49 8.27 13.20
C ALA A 73 -5.91 7.77 12.85
N SER A 74 -6.69 8.60 12.15
CA SER A 74 -8.07 8.25 11.75
C SER A 74 -8.15 7.09 10.75
N SER A 75 -7.18 6.99 9.84
CA SER A 75 -7.04 5.91 8.86
C SER A 75 -6.83 4.55 9.52
N LEU A 76 -5.94 4.48 10.52
CA LEU A 76 -5.69 3.26 11.28
C LEU A 76 -6.93 2.84 12.09
N ALA A 77 -7.62 3.81 12.68
CA ALA A 77 -8.85 3.57 13.42
C ALA A 77 -9.98 3.05 12.52
N SER A 78 -10.10 3.61 11.31
CA SER A 78 -11.12 3.23 10.33
C SER A 78 -10.97 1.78 9.84
N ILE A 79 -9.73 1.32 9.65
CA ILE A 79 -9.45 -0.09 9.31
C ILE A 79 -9.92 -1.04 10.42
N ARG A 80 -9.91 -0.57 11.68
CA ARG A 80 -10.39 -1.32 12.85
C ARG A 80 -11.89 -1.12 13.14
N GLY A 81 -12.62 -0.40 12.28
CA GLY A 81 -14.03 -0.06 12.50
C GLY A 81 -14.28 0.92 13.64
N TRP A 82 -13.24 1.55 14.18
CA TRP A 82 -13.37 2.51 15.27
C TRP A 82 -13.80 3.87 14.74
N LYS A 83 -14.90 4.40 15.28
CA LYS A 83 -15.34 5.78 15.06
C LYS A 83 -15.09 6.59 16.34
N PRO A 84 -14.51 7.80 16.25
CA PRO A 84 -14.45 8.68 17.40
C PRO A 84 -15.89 9.03 17.85
N PRO A 85 -16.11 9.25 19.16
CA PRO A 85 -17.42 9.65 19.66
C PRO A 85 -17.87 10.97 18.99
N PRO A 86 -19.18 11.15 18.74
CA PRO A 86 -19.70 12.44 18.29
C PRO A 86 -19.38 13.49 19.37
N GLY A 87 -18.76 14.59 18.93
CA GLY A 87 -18.61 15.80 19.74
C GLY A 87 -19.83 16.69 19.59
#